data_AF-A0A1D8PB07-F1
#
_entry.id   AF-A0A1D8PB07-F1
#
_cell.length_a   1.000
_cell.length_b   1.000
_cell.length_c   1.000
_cell.angle_alpha   90.00
_cell.angle_beta   90.00
_cell.angle_gamma   90.00
#
_symmetry.space_group_name_H-M   'P 1'
#
loop_
_entity.id
_entity.type
_entity.pdbx_description
1 polymer ?
#
loop_
_entity_poly.entity_id
_entity_poly.type
_entity_poly.pdbx_seq_one_letter_code
_entity_poly.pdbx_strand_id
1 'polypeptide(L)'
;MKQIPLIIGALLFSTFFYNQNIGLNLSLFTLLTIILLVITNTSAFKKQSTIFISLAYLTSGITVFLYDSNLTVFTNILSFITLVGSVSNHSSSVYIQWINGLYTTIVAAFSQYYDSLNTEIKNVQKQKIDYLYWAKLILIPTVILIIFSTLYRIGNPKFDALISQVDLSFINFQWILLSGLGYYLLYNITNPITIEPITELDTKTGNELQKKEELLVSQEKLKKENQLGIVLMFSLNVLIVLYLITDMMYLSELHNMNGTELSKQVHNGVNALIVSIIFAILILLYFFRGDLNFFKQNKSLKNLAFVWIFLNINLVVLTAIKNFEYIQSFGFTYKRIGVLVYLLLTLIGLITTFIKVQNIKNLWFLFRKNSQIAFIILIIASSINWDNTITNYNINYAEQTDVDYLLSLSNNNIFILKQYANNSKINFEQKFDIDTKHLNYLQELQQNSWQEMVYDNLIVKE
;
A
#
# COMPACT_ATOMS: atom_id res chain seq x y z
N MET A 1 29.31 -11.31 14.97
CA MET A 1 28.74 -12.04 13.80
C MET A 1 27.48 -11.42 13.22
N LYS A 2 26.60 -10.74 14.00
CA LYS A 2 25.36 -10.11 13.48
C LYS A 2 25.55 -8.91 12.52
N GLN A 3 26.73 -8.29 12.49
CA GLN A 3 26.98 -7.08 11.68
C GLN A 3 27.38 -7.38 10.22
N ILE A 4 27.90 -8.57 9.92
CA ILE A 4 28.34 -8.93 8.56
C ILE A 4 27.17 -8.94 7.57
N PRO A 5 26.00 -9.55 7.86
CA PRO A 5 24.85 -9.49 6.97
C PRO A 5 24.34 -8.07 6.72
N LEU A 6 24.46 -7.18 7.71
CA LEU A 6 24.06 -5.78 7.58
C LEU A 6 24.99 -4.99 6.67
N ILE A 7 26.31 -5.19 6.78
CA ILE A 7 27.28 -4.55 5.89
C ILE A 7 27.09 -5.05 4.46
N ILE A 8 26.95 -6.37 4.26
CA ILE A 8 26.68 -6.94 2.93
C ILE A 8 25.37 -6.39 2.36
N GLY A 9 24.30 -6.37 3.17
CA GLY A 9 23.02 -5.81 2.76
C GLY A 9 23.08 -4.32 2.41
N ALA A 10 23.89 -3.54 3.13
CA ALA A 10 24.09 -2.12 2.86
C ALA A 10 24.82 -1.86 1.53
N LEU A 11 25.85 -2.66 1.23
CA LEU A 11 26.54 -2.59 -0.06
C LEU A 11 25.61 -3.02 -1.20
N LEU A 12 24.83 -4.09 -1.01
CA LEU A 12 23.81 -4.53 -1.97
C LEU A 12 22.75 -3.45 -2.20
N PHE A 13 22.28 -2.79 -1.14
CA PHE A 13 21.32 -1.69 -1.24
C PHE A 13 21.83 -0.57 -2.15
N SER A 14 23.09 -0.16 -1.99
CA SER A 14 23.68 0.84 -2.88
C SER A 14 23.86 0.33 -4.31
N THR A 15 24.29 -0.92 -4.48
CA THR A 15 24.37 -1.56 -5.82
C THR A 15 23.01 -1.63 -6.53
N PHE A 16 21.92 -1.78 -5.79
CA PHE A 16 20.57 -1.86 -6.32
C PHE A 16 20.01 -0.49 -6.74
N PHE A 17 20.26 0.58 -5.97
CA PHE A 17 19.57 1.86 -6.14
C PHE A 17 20.46 3.03 -6.59
N TYR A 18 21.80 2.88 -6.60
CA TYR A 18 22.66 3.99 -6.95
C TYR A 18 22.53 4.41 -8.42
N ASN A 19 21.98 5.61 -8.63
CA ASN A 19 21.75 6.20 -9.95
C ASN A 19 20.88 5.33 -10.87
N GLN A 20 19.92 4.60 -10.27
CA GLN A 20 18.99 3.72 -10.96
C GLN A 20 17.53 4.13 -10.65
N ASN A 21 16.66 3.95 -11.64
CA ASN A 21 15.20 4.00 -11.49
C ASN A 21 14.66 2.72 -10.82
N ILE A 22 13.37 2.70 -10.51
CA ILE A 22 12.72 1.54 -9.89
C ILE A 22 12.49 0.44 -10.94
N GLY A 23 12.72 -0.81 -10.55
CA GLY A 23 12.48 -1.99 -11.37
C GLY A 23 12.82 -3.25 -10.59
N LEU A 24 13.62 -4.14 -11.18
CA LEU A 24 14.13 -5.36 -10.54
C LEU A 24 14.81 -5.09 -9.19
N ASN A 25 15.48 -3.95 -9.05
CA ASN A 25 16.13 -3.54 -7.81
C ASN A 25 15.21 -3.56 -6.58
N LEU A 26 13.96 -3.10 -6.70
CA LEU A 26 13.00 -3.08 -5.60
C LEU A 26 12.54 -4.49 -5.26
N SER A 27 12.37 -5.36 -6.25
CA SER A 27 12.07 -6.79 -6.07
C SER A 27 13.22 -7.55 -5.42
N LEU A 28 14.47 -7.25 -5.77
CA LEU A 28 15.63 -7.82 -5.10
C LEU A 28 15.77 -7.31 -3.67
N PHE A 29 15.46 -6.03 -3.45
CA PHE A 29 15.44 -5.46 -2.11
C PHE A 29 14.35 -6.07 -1.22
N THR A 30 13.18 -6.44 -1.77
CA THR A 30 12.16 -7.15 -0.99
C THR A 30 12.65 -8.51 -0.51
N LEU A 31 13.30 -9.28 -1.39
CA LEU A 31 13.92 -10.56 -1.05
C LEU A 31 15.01 -10.39 0.01
N LEU A 32 15.92 -9.44 -0.20
CA LEU A 32 16.99 -9.14 0.76
C LEU A 32 16.42 -8.80 2.14
N THR A 33 15.40 -7.95 2.18
CA THR A 33 14.73 -7.55 3.43
C THR A 33 14.12 -8.74 4.14
N ILE A 34 13.37 -9.60 3.44
CA ILE A 34 12.74 -10.80 4.03
C ILE A 34 13.81 -11.73 4.60
N ILE A 35 14.86 -12.04 3.82
CA ILE A 35 15.96 -12.92 4.24
C ILE A 35 16.59 -12.39 5.53
N LEU A 36 16.92 -11.10 5.55
CA LEU A 36 17.59 -10.45 6.65
C LEU A 36 16.71 -10.41 7.91
N LEU A 37 15.41 -10.15 7.78
CA LEU A 37 14.45 -10.21 8.90
C LEU A 37 14.23 -11.65 9.41
N VAL A 38 14.20 -12.66 8.54
CA VAL A 38 14.08 -14.08 8.94
C VAL A 38 15.29 -14.53 9.77
N ILE A 39 16.50 -14.15 9.33
CA ILE A 39 17.76 -14.50 10.02
C ILE A 39 17.86 -13.81 11.38
N THR A 40 17.46 -12.54 11.47
CA THR A 40 17.62 -11.73 12.70
C THR A 40 16.48 -11.90 13.70
N ASN A 41 15.26 -12.10 13.22
CA ASN A 41 14.02 -12.11 13.99
C ASN A 41 13.21 -13.41 13.80
N THR A 42 13.89 -14.57 13.80
CA THR A 42 13.28 -15.89 13.51
C THR A 42 12.04 -16.21 14.35
N SER A 43 11.95 -15.72 15.58
CA SER A 43 10.78 -15.91 16.45
C SER A 43 9.51 -15.24 15.89
N ALA A 44 9.64 -14.08 15.24
CA ALA A 44 8.52 -13.36 14.63
C ALA A 44 7.94 -14.12 13.42
N PHE A 45 8.78 -14.82 12.66
CA PHE A 45 8.40 -15.61 11.49
C PHE A 45 7.81 -16.99 11.83
N LYS A 46 7.72 -17.35 13.12
CA LYS A 46 6.92 -18.50 13.56
C LYS A 46 5.42 -18.18 13.61
N LYS A 47 5.04 -16.90 13.50
CA LYS A 47 3.65 -16.45 13.59
C LYS A 47 3.02 -16.37 12.21
N GLN A 48 1.84 -16.97 12.07
CA GLN A 48 1.11 -17.04 10.82
C GLN A 48 0.83 -15.65 10.21
N SER A 49 0.55 -14.65 11.04
CA SER A 49 0.33 -13.26 10.60
C SER A 49 1.54 -12.69 9.86
N THR A 50 2.73 -12.79 10.47
CA THR A 50 3.98 -12.32 9.87
C THR A 50 4.30 -13.05 8.57
N ILE A 51 4.02 -14.35 8.50
CA ILE A 51 4.21 -15.15 7.27
C ILE A 51 3.30 -14.61 6.15
N PHE A 52 2.01 -14.40 6.41
CA PHE A 52 1.10 -13.85 5.40
C PHE A 52 1.49 -12.44 4.94
N ILE A 53 1.93 -11.57 5.86
CA ILE A 53 2.42 -10.23 5.52
C ILE A 53 3.71 -10.30 4.69
N SER A 54 4.59 -11.27 5.00
CA SER A 54 5.82 -11.50 4.21
C SER A 54 5.50 -11.96 2.79
N LEU A 55 4.51 -12.85 2.63
CA LEU A 55 4.01 -13.26 1.32
C LEU A 55 3.40 -12.07 0.56
N ALA A 56 2.60 -11.24 1.24
CA ALA A 56 2.04 -10.02 0.64
C ALA A 56 3.14 -9.05 0.16
N TYR A 57 4.18 -8.85 0.97
CA TYR A 57 5.33 -8.03 0.59
C TYR A 57 6.10 -8.65 -0.60
N LEU A 58 6.31 -9.97 -0.60
CA LEU A 58 6.94 -10.66 -1.72
C LEU A 58 6.12 -10.53 -3.02
N THR A 59 4.80 -10.76 -2.95
CA THR A 59 3.88 -10.58 -4.08
C THR A 59 3.96 -9.15 -4.61
N SER A 60 3.95 -8.14 -3.73
CA SER A 60 4.08 -6.74 -4.16
C SER A 60 5.42 -6.48 -4.88
N GLY A 61 6.52 -7.08 -4.41
CA GLY A 61 7.82 -6.98 -5.07
C GLY A 61 7.84 -7.63 -6.45
N ILE A 62 7.20 -8.78 -6.62
CA ILE A 62 7.05 -9.43 -7.93
C ILE A 62 6.22 -8.54 -8.86
N THR A 63 5.13 -7.95 -8.38
CA THR A 63 4.27 -7.10 -9.21
C THR A 63 4.93 -5.78 -9.63
N VAL A 64 5.90 -5.27 -8.86
CA VAL A 64 6.75 -4.15 -9.32
C VAL A 64 7.57 -4.56 -10.53
N PHE A 65 8.24 -5.72 -10.49
CA PHE A 65 9.00 -6.20 -11.65
C PHE A 65 8.10 -6.46 -12.86
N LEU A 66 6.88 -6.96 -12.65
CA LEU A 66 5.96 -7.26 -13.74
C LEU A 66 5.38 -6.03 -14.42
N TYR A 67 5.03 -4.98 -13.67
CA TYR A 67 4.21 -3.88 -14.19
C TYR A 67 4.75 -2.47 -13.90
N ASP A 68 5.76 -2.30 -13.06
CA ASP A 68 6.32 -0.98 -12.67
C ASP A 68 5.31 0.19 -12.65
N SER A 69 4.25 0.04 -11.84
CA SER A 69 3.18 1.02 -11.74
C SER A 69 3.28 1.77 -10.40
N ASN A 70 2.83 3.03 -10.37
CA ASN A 70 2.78 3.81 -9.13
C ASN A 70 2.02 3.07 -8.01
N LEU A 71 0.98 2.30 -8.34
CA LEU A 71 0.21 1.51 -7.38
C LEU A 71 1.04 0.33 -6.83
N THR A 72 1.78 -0.40 -7.67
CA THR A 72 2.62 -1.53 -7.21
C THR A 72 3.75 -1.05 -6.32
N VAL A 73 4.40 0.07 -6.66
CA VAL A 73 5.44 0.69 -5.84
C VAL A 73 4.88 1.15 -4.49
N PHE A 74 3.76 1.86 -4.48
CA PHE A 74 3.11 2.29 -3.23
C PHE A 74 2.74 1.10 -2.34
N THR A 75 2.12 0.07 -2.91
CA THR A 75 1.75 -1.14 -2.17
C THR A 75 2.97 -1.86 -1.64
N ASN A 76 4.08 -1.86 -2.38
CA ASN A 76 5.34 -2.45 -1.93
C ASN A 76 5.90 -1.74 -0.70
N ILE A 77 5.97 -0.41 -0.71
CA ILE A 77 6.42 0.41 0.42
C ILE A 77 5.49 0.20 1.63
N LEU A 78 4.17 0.20 1.43
CA LEU A 78 3.24 -0.03 2.55
C LEU A 78 3.36 -1.44 3.11
N SER A 79 3.58 -2.45 2.27
CA SER A 79 3.79 -3.84 2.67
C SER A 79 5.11 -4.01 3.43
N PHE A 80 6.18 -3.34 3.01
CA PHE A 80 7.44 -3.25 3.74
C PHE A 80 7.22 -2.70 5.16
N ILE A 81 6.56 -1.55 5.28
CA ILE A 81 6.24 -0.93 6.58
C ILE A 81 5.41 -1.89 7.44
N THR A 82 4.39 -2.53 6.84
CA THR A 82 3.52 -3.49 7.54
C THR A 82 4.32 -4.69 8.06
N LEU A 83 5.25 -5.22 7.27
CA LEU A 83 6.12 -6.32 7.66
C LEU A 83 7.02 -5.94 8.84
N VAL A 84 7.70 -4.79 8.75
CA VAL A 84 8.56 -4.28 9.84
C VAL A 84 7.74 -4.09 11.12
N GLY A 85 6.53 -3.52 11.03
CA GLY A 85 5.62 -3.38 12.15
C GLY A 85 5.16 -4.70 12.76
N SER A 86 4.85 -5.71 11.92
CA SER A 86 4.48 -7.04 12.38
C SER A 86 5.63 -7.77 13.07
N VAL A 87 6.88 -7.55 12.60
CA VAL A 87 8.07 -8.08 13.27
C VAL A 87 8.30 -7.39 14.62
N SER A 88 7.97 -6.10 14.72
CA SER A 88 8.02 -5.33 15.97
C SER A 88 6.99 -5.82 17.00
N ASN A 89 5.73 -6.01 16.58
CA ASN A 89 4.70 -6.61 17.44
C ASN A 89 3.62 -7.30 16.60
N HIS A 90 3.70 -8.63 16.52
CA HIS A 90 2.78 -9.46 15.73
C HIS A 90 1.33 -9.49 16.26
N SER A 91 1.10 -9.13 17.51
CA SER A 91 -0.23 -9.09 18.14
C SER A 91 -0.96 -7.77 17.90
N SER A 92 -0.22 -6.73 17.48
CA SER A 92 -0.79 -5.42 17.19
C SER A 92 -1.60 -5.44 15.89
N SER A 93 -2.56 -4.54 15.81
CA SER A 93 -3.43 -4.36 14.66
C SER A 93 -2.69 -3.79 13.45
N VAL A 94 -3.13 -4.08 12.22
CA VAL A 94 -2.46 -3.64 10.97
C VAL A 94 -2.16 -2.13 10.96
N TYR A 95 -3.11 -1.29 11.36
CA TYR A 95 -2.88 0.17 11.41
C TYR A 95 -1.82 0.58 12.46
N ILE A 96 -1.68 -0.15 13.57
CA ILE A 96 -0.61 0.04 14.55
C ILE A 96 0.71 -0.51 14.02
N GLN A 97 0.69 -1.61 13.28
CA GLN A 97 1.87 -2.11 12.57
C GLN A 97 2.40 -1.08 11.59
N TRP A 98 1.54 -0.32 10.90
CA TRP A 98 2.00 0.78 10.03
C TRP A 98 2.78 1.84 10.80
N ILE A 99 2.25 2.27 11.95
CA ILE A 99 2.90 3.26 12.80
C ILE A 99 4.22 2.71 13.35
N ASN A 100 4.21 1.50 13.93
CA ASN A 100 5.41 0.86 14.48
C ASN A 100 6.46 0.55 13.41
N GLY A 101 6.04 0.19 12.20
CA GLY A 101 6.92 -0.04 11.06
C GLY A 101 7.64 1.24 10.66
N LEU A 102 6.90 2.33 10.43
CA LEU A 102 7.47 3.64 10.13
C LEU A 102 8.40 4.12 11.24
N TYR A 103 7.97 3.97 12.49
CA TYR A 103 8.75 4.36 13.66
C TYR A 103 10.05 3.56 13.74
N THR A 104 10.00 2.24 13.57
CA THR A 104 11.18 1.38 13.56
C THR A 104 12.15 1.75 12.46
N THR A 105 11.67 1.95 11.23
CA THR A 105 12.48 2.30 10.05
C THR A 105 13.35 3.54 10.27
N ILE A 106 12.93 4.46 11.14
CA ILE A 106 13.59 5.75 11.38
C ILE A 106 14.27 5.81 12.76
N VAL A 107 13.65 5.32 13.83
CA VAL A 107 14.01 5.72 15.20
C VAL A 107 14.78 4.64 15.96
N ALA A 108 14.70 3.36 15.55
CA ALA A 108 15.27 2.24 16.30
C ALA A 108 16.75 2.42 16.67
N ALA A 109 17.56 2.89 15.72
CA ALA A 109 18.99 3.14 15.91
C ALA A 109 19.26 4.22 16.96
N PHE A 110 18.49 5.31 16.92
CA PHE A 110 18.62 6.41 17.87
C PHE A 110 18.15 6.01 19.27
N SER A 111 17.03 5.30 19.38
CA SER A 111 16.52 4.81 20.67
C SER A 111 17.54 3.92 21.35
N GLN A 112 18.09 2.92 20.62
CA GLN A 112 19.09 2.01 21.19
C GLN A 112 20.39 2.71 21.58
N TYR A 113 20.82 3.70 20.80
CA TYR A 113 21.95 4.53 21.16
C TYR A 113 21.70 5.28 22.48
N TYR A 114 20.55 5.94 22.62
CA TYR A 114 20.20 6.68 23.83
C TYR A 114 19.97 5.76 25.04
N ASP A 115 19.32 4.61 24.86
CA ASP A 115 19.12 3.60 25.89
C ASP A 115 20.46 3.03 26.36
N SER A 116 21.43 2.85 25.46
CA SER A 116 22.79 2.45 25.83
C SER A 116 23.50 3.52 26.68
N LEU A 117 23.33 4.80 26.36
CA LEU A 117 23.88 5.90 27.16
C LEU A 117 23.25 5.98 28.56
N ASN A 118 21.95 5.67 28.69
CA ASN A 118 21.24 5.73 29.97
C ASN A 118 21.46 4.47 30.83
N THR A 119 21.62 3.30 30.21
CA THR A 119 21.91 2.04 30.91
C THR A 119 23.37 1.92 31.37
N GLU A 120 24.27 2.76 30.84
CA GLU A 120 25.69 2.84 31.21
C GLU A 120 26.00 3.37 32.63
N ILE A 121 24.98 3.72 33.42
CA ILE A 121 25.17 3.97 34.87
C ILE A 121 25.29 2.65 35.67
N LYS A 122 25.01 1.48 35.09
CA LYS A 122 25.25 0.17 35.74
C LYS A 122 25.97 -0.82 34.83
N ASN A 123 27.30 -0.84 34.99
CA ASN A 123 28.24 -1.94 34.72
C ASN A 123 28.32 -2.51 33.29
N VAL A 124 29.34 -2.10 32.52
CA VAL A 124 30.37 -2.96 31.88
C VAL A 124 31.44 -2.03 31.29
N GLN A 125 32.74 -2.34 31.50
CA GLN A 125 33.84 -1.72 30.76
C GLN A 125 33.61 -1.94 29.26
N LYS A 126 33.17 -0.91 28.54
CA LYS A 126 33.21 -0.89 27.07
C LYS A 126 34.62 -1.25 26.62
N GLN A 127 34.80 -2.42 26.01
CA GLN A 127 35.97 -2.63 25.16
C GLN A 127 35.86 -1.58 24.06
N LYS A 128 36.69 -0.54 24.12
CA LYS A 128 36.80 0.44 23.05
C LYS A 128 37.15 -0.35 21.79
N ILE A 129 36.24 -0.37 20.83
CA ILE A 129 36.55 -0.86 19.49
C ILE A 129 37.67 0.06 19.01
N ASP A 130 38.86 -0.51 18.86
CA ASP A 130 40.01 0.24 18.37
C ASP A 130 39.81 0.47 16.87
N TYR A 131 39.16 1.58 16.55
CA TYR A 131 38.94 2.02 15.16
C TYR A 131 40.26 2.13 14.40
N LEU A 132 41.37 2.44 15.09
CA LEU A 132 42.69 2.50 14.49
C LEU A 132 43.20 1.09 14.14
N TYR A 133 42.96 0.10 15.00
CA TYR A 133 43.26 -1.31 14.73
C TYR A 133 42.47 -1.83 13.51
N TRP A 134 41.15 -1.63 13.47
CA TRP A 134 40.34 -2.08 12.33
C TRP A 134 40.64 -1.33 11.04
N ALA A 135 40.90 -0.02 11.13
CA ALA A 135 41.37 0.77 10.00
C ALA A 135 42.71 0.24 9.47
N LYS A 136 43.68 -0.05 10.34
CA LYS A 136 44.97 -0.66 9.93
C LYS A 136 44.77 -2.05 9.33
N LEU A 137 43.91 -2.87 9.92
CA LEU A 137 43.64 -4.24 9.49
C LEU A 137 43.02 -4.32 8.09
N ILE A 138 42.25 -3.32 7.68
CA ILE A 138 41.68 -3.25 6.32
C ILE A 138 42.59 -2.46 5.38
N LEU A 139 43.01 -1.26 5.78
CA LEU A 139 43.77 -0.34 4.93
C LEU A 139 45.13 -0.90 4.53
N ILE A 140 45.90 -1.47 5.48
CA ILE A 140 47.26 -1.95 5.20
C ILE A 140 47.23 -3.09 4.16
N PRO A 141 46.45 -4.17 4.33
CA PRO A 141 46.34 -5.20 3.30
C PRO A 141 45.82 -4.67 1.96
N THR A 142 44.83 -3.76 1.96
CA THR A 142 44.30 -3.18 0.72
C THR A 142 45.35 -2.36 -0.04
N VAL A 143 46.10 -1.49 0.65
CA VAL A 143 47.18 -0.71 0.01
C VAL A 143 48.26 -1.64 -0.55
N ILE A 144 48.66 -2.66 0.22
CA ILE A 144 49.64 -3.65 -0.25
C ILE A 144 49.11 -4.40 -1.47
N LEU A 145 47.86 -4.87 -1.46
CA LEU A 145 47.23 -5.53 -2.60
C LEU A 145 47.16 -4.62 -3.84
N ILE A 146 46.86 -3.32 -3.69
CA ILE A 146 46.86 -2.36 -4.80
C ILE A 146 48.27 -2.20 -5.37
N ILE A 147 49.28 -2.06 -4.51
CA ILE A 147 50.69 -1.95 -4.94
C ILE A 147 51.09 -3.20 -5.72
N PHE A 148 50.88 -4.39 -5.16
CA PHE A 148 51.23 -5.65 -5.82
C PHE A 148 50.42 -5.89 -7.10
N SER A 149 49.13 -5.55 -7.12
CA SER A 149 48.31 -5.61 -8.34
C SER A 149 48.90 -4.72 -9.43
N THR A 150 49.29 -3.48 -9.10
CA THR A 150 49.92 -2.56 -10.06
C THR A 150 51.26 -3.10 -10.58
N LEU A 151 52.10 -3.67 -9.70
CA LEU A 151 53.35 -4.31 -10.11
C LEU A 151 53.10 -5.50 -11.04
N TYR A 152 52.09 -6.32 -10.77
CA TYR A 152 51.71 -7.46 -11.61
C TYR A 152 51.10 -7.05 -12.94
N ARG A 153 50.37 -5.93 -13.00
CA ARG A 153 49.90 -5.34 -14.27
C ARG A 153 51.07 -4.95 -15.16
N ILE A 154 52.08 -4.28 -14.60
CA ILE A 154 53.31 -3.91 -15.33
C ILE A 154 54.06 -5.16 -15.82
N GLY A 155 54.14 -6.20 -14.98
CA GLY A 155 54.91 -7.41 -15.26
C GLY A 155 54.22 -8.45 -16.16
N ASN A 156 52.90 -8.39 -16.35
CA ASN A 156 52.15 -9.40 -17.09
C ASN A 156 50.99 -8.79 -17.91
N PRO A 157 51.12 -8.71 -19.26
CA PRO A 157 50.10 -8.10 -20.11
C PRO A 157 48.76 -8.85 -20.10
N LYS A 158 48.72 -10.15 -19.78
CA LYS A 158 47.44 -10.88 -19.60
C LYS A 158 46.74 -10.50 -18.30
N PHE A 159 47.52 -10.25 -17.24
CA PHE A 159 46.98 -9.79 -15.96
C PHE A 159 46.49 -8.35 -16.05
N ASP A 160 47.20 -7.48 -16.77
CA ASP A 160 46.75 -6.11 -17.04
C ASP A 160 45.42 -6.08 -17.81
N ALA A 161 45.27 -6.92 -18.83
CA ALA A 161 44.02 -7.04 -19.57
C ALA A 161 42.83 -7.49 -18.68
N LEU A 162 43.06 -8.40 -17.73
CA LEU A 162 42.04 -8.86 -16.77
C LEU A 162 41.66 -7.76 -15.77
N ILE A 163 42.64 -7.07 -15.18
CA ILE A 163 42.37 -6.01 -14.19
C ILE A 163 41.73 -4.79 -14.86
N SER A 164 42.07 -4.49 -16.11
CA SER A 164 41.47 -3.37 -16.85
C SER A 164 39.99 -3.57 -17.19
N GLN A 165 39.47 -4.80 -17.05
CA GLN A 165 38.02 -5.09 -17.16
C GLN A 165 37.27 -4.84 -15.85
N VAL A 166 37.96 -4.68 -14.72
CA VAL A 166 37.36 -4.40 -13.42
C VAL A 166 37.14 -2.90 -13.29
N ASP A 167 35.92 -2.46 -13.54
CA ASP A 167 35.51 -1.07 -13.35
C ASP A 167 34.97 -0.85 -11.93
N LEU A 168 35.67 -0.04 -11.13
CA LEU A 168 35.25 0.41 -9.79
C LEU A 168 34.88 1.90 -9.76
N SER A 169 34.75 2.54 -10.92
CA SER A 169 34.42 3.98 -11.04
C SER A 169 33.07 4.34 -10.44
N PHE A 170 32.16 3.36 -10.32
CA PHE A 170 30.87 3.52 -9.66
C PHE A 170 30.96 3.78 -8.15
N ILE A 171 32.08 3.40 -7.50
CA ILE A 171 32.30 3.63 -6.06
C ILE A 171 32.78 5.07 -5.86
N ASN A 172 31.84 5.98 -5.69
CA ASN A 172 32.10 7.38 -5.33
C ASN A 172 31.49 7.73 -3.97
N PHE A 173 31.70 8.97 -3.53
CA PHE A 173 31.19 9.44 -2.24
C PHE A 173 29.67 9.30 -2.09
N GLN A 174 28.90 9.50 -3.18
CA GLN A 174 27.44 9.35 -3.14
C GLN A 174 27.04 7.88 -2.97
N TRP A 175 27.72 6.95 -3.65
CA TRP A 175 27.51 5.51 -3.48
C TRP A 175 27.84 5.04 -2.04
N ILE A 176 28.89 5.59 -1.45
CA ILE A 176 29.26 5.32 -0.04
C ILE A 176 28.19 5.89 0.91
N LEU A 177 27.71 7.11 0.65
CA LEU A 177 26.64 7.72 1.45
C LEU A 177 25.35 6.89 1.38
N LEU A 178 24.96 6.44 0.18
CA LEU A 178 23.80 5.58 -0.02
C LEU A 178 23.97 4.23 0.69
N SER A 179 25.18 3.67 0.69
CA SER A 179 25.50 2.47 1.50
C SER A 179 25.34 2.75 3.00
N GLY A 180 25.75 3.92 3.48
CA GLY A 180 25.55 4.35 4.87
C GLY A 180 24.05 4.45 5.23
N LEU A 181 23.24 5.02 4.35
CA LEU A 181 21.78 5.08 4.51
C LEU A 181 21.16 3.68 4.48
N GLY A 182 21.61 2.81 3.56
CA GLY A 182 21.20 1.41 3.51
C GLY A 182 21.54 0.66 4.79
N TYR A 183 22.74 0.85 5.33
CA TYR A 183 23.14 0.29 6.62
C TYR A 183 22.23 0.78 7.75
N TYR A 184 21.98 2.09 7.81
CA TYR A 184 21.10 2.69 8.81
C TYR A 184 19.68 2.11 8.72
N LEU A 185 19.10 2.03 7.53
CA LEU A 185 17.79 1.43 7.29
C LEU A 185 17.75 -0.03 7.75
N LEU A 186 18.69 -0.85 7.30
CA LEU A 186 18.75 -2.28 7.61
C LEU A 186 19.02 -2.53 9.10
N TYR A 187 19.83 -1.70 9.74
CA TYR A 187 20.08 -1.76 11.17
C TYR A 187 18.82 -1.43 11.98
N ASN A 188 18.06 -0.42 11.54
CA ASN A 188 16.79 -0.05 12.16
C ASN A 188 15.77 -1.20 12.11
N ILE A 189 15.52 -1.77 10.93
CA ILE A 189 14.50 -2.82 10.77
C ILE A 189 14.88 -4.15 11.42
N THR A 190 16.17 -4.43 11.60
CA THR A 190 16.63 -5.68 12.25
C THR A 190 16.55 -5.64 13.76
N ASN A 191 16.50 -4.44 14.35
CA ASN A 191 16.36 -4.25 15.78
C ASN A 191 15.05 -3.49 16.04
N PRO A 192 13.90 -4.13 15.78
CA PRO A 192 12.60 -3.47 15.78
C PRO A 192 12.22 -2.92 17.16
N ILE A 193 11.52 -1.79 17.16
CA ILE A 193 11.00 -1.17 18.39
C ILE A 193 9.51 -0.86 18.24
N THR A 194 8.82 -0.64 19.36
CA THR A 194 7.40 -0.28 19.33
C THR A 194 7.16 1.04 20.05
N ILE A 195 6.09 1.73 19.67
CA ILE A 195 5.58 2.86 20.44
C ILE A 195 4.72 2.28 21.56
N GLU A 196 5.31 2.12 22.75
CA GLU A 196 4.68 1.41 23.87
C GLU A 196 3.28 1.91 24.23
N PRO A 197 3.00 3.22 24.41
CA PRO A 197 1.69 3.67 24.87
C PRO A 197 0.55 3.27 23.92
N ILE A 198 0.78 3.35 22.61
CA ILE A 198 -0.24 3.07 21.59
C ILE A 198 -0.34 1.56 21.35
N THR A 199 0.80 0.86 21.33
CA THR A 199 0.86 -0.59 21.09
C THR A 199 0.28 -1.38 22.26
N GLU A 200 0.56 -0.95 23.49
CA GLU A 200 0.02 -1.57 24.69
C GLU A 200 -1.49 -1.32 24.81
N LEU A 201 -1.94 -0.09 24.49
CA LEU A 201 -3.37 0.23 24.44
C LEU A 201 -4.10 -0.67 23.44
N ASP A 202 -3.58 -0.83 22.22
CA ASP A 202 -4.20 -1.67 21.19
C ASP A 202 -4.23 -3.14 21.62
N THR A 203 -3.11 -3.69 22.09
CA THR A 203 -3.04 -5.12 22.46
C THR A 203 -3.89 -5.48 23.68
N LYS A 204 -4.03 -4.58 24.66
CA LYS A 204 -4.90 -4.79 25.82
C LYS A 204 -6.38 -4.55 25.53
N THR A 205 -6.70 -3.69 24.55
CA THR A 205 -8.09 -3.36 24.25
C THR A 205 -8.74 -4.46 23.43
N GLY A 206 -9.73 -5.15 24.01
CA GLY A 206 -10.54 -6.15 23.31
C GLY A 206 -11.38 -5.55 22.16
N ASN A 207 -12.23 -6.36 21.53
CA ASN A 207 -13.12 -5.92 20.45
C ASN A 207 -14.56 -5.62 20.91
N GLU A 208 -14.89 -5.91 22.16
CA GLU A 208 -16.23 -5.81 22.71
C GLU A 208 -16.38 -4.55 23.55
N LEU A 209 -17.57 -3.95 23.51
CA LEU A 209 -17.92 -2.94 24.50
C LEU A 209 -18.19 -3.65 25.82
N GLN A 210 -17.59 -3.16 26.90
CA GLN A 210 -17.87 -3.64 28.25
C GLN A 210 -18.87 -2.69 28.90
N LYS A 211 -19.86 -3.25 29.59
CA LYS A 211 -20.78 -2.48 30.40
C LYS A 211 -20.03 -2.03 31.66
N LYS A 212 -19.93 -0.72 31.89
CA LYS A 212 -19.38 -0.19 33.14
C LYS A 212 -20.36 -0.45 34.29
N GLU A 213 -19.84 -0.82 35.45
CA GLU A 213 -20.66 -1.15 36.65
C GLU A 213 -21.43 0.09 37.14
N GLU A 214 -20.79 1.26 37.11
CA GLU A 214 -21.45 2.54 37.25
C GLU A 214 -21.82 3.09 35.86
N LEU A 215 -23.11 3.31 35.62
CA LEU A 215 -23.56 4.07 34.46
C LEU A 215 -23.03 5.49 34.60
N LEU A 216 -22.03 5.86 33.79
CA LEU A 216 -21.48 7.22 33.73
C LEU A 216 -22.53 8.27 33.34
N VAL A 217 -23.68 7.83 32.82
CA VAL A 217 -24.75 8.66 32.30
C VAL A 217 -26.06 8.30 33.01
N SER A 218 -26.79 9.31 33.51
CA SER A 218 -28.09 9.10 34.16
C SER A 218 -29.08 8.41 33.20
N GLN A 219 -29.95 7.55 33.75
CA GLN A 219 -30.96 6.83 32.96
C GLN A 219 -31.88 7.78 32.17
N GLU A 220 -32.16 8.97 32.71
CA GLU A 220 -32.97 9.97 32.03
C GLU A 220 -32.26 10.56 30.80
N LYS A 221 -30.95 10.81 30.90
CA LYS A 221 -30.14 11.31 29.77
C LYS A 221 -30.04 10.24 28.67
N LEU A 222 -29.86 8.97 29.03
CA LEU A 222 -29.91 7.86 28.07
C LEU A 222 -31.27 7.74 27.37
N LYS A 223 -32.37 7.97 28.10
CA LYS A 223 -33.73 7.98 27.52
C LYS A 223 -33.89 9.11 26.49
N LYS A 224 -33.45 10.32 26.82
CA LYS A 224 -33.47 11.48 25.90
C LYS A 224 -32.60 11.26 24.67
N GLU A 225 -31.39 10.72 24.85
CA GLU A 225 -30.48 10.38 23.74
C GLU A 225 -31.06 9.28 22.83
N ASN A 226 -31.71 8.26 23.40
CA ASN A 226 -32.41 7.22 22.63
C ASN A 226 -33.59 7.79 21.84
N GLN A 227 -34.38 8.68 22.44
CA GLN A 227 -35.49 9.35 21.74
C GLN A 227 -35.01 10.20 20.57
N LEU A 228 -33.95 11.01 20.78
CA LEU A 228 -33.32 11.78 19.71
C LEU A 228 -32.81 10.86 18.60
N GLY A 229 -32.14 9.77 18.96
CA GLY A 229 -31.66 8.78 18.00
C GLY A 229 -32.79 8.16 17.18
N ILE A 230 -33.92 7.81 17.81
CA ILE A 230 -35.08 7.24 17.13
C ILE A 230 -35.67 8.23 16.14
N VAL A 231 -35.90 9.48 16.55
CA VAL A 231 -36.47 10.52 15.68
C VAL A 231 -35.54 10.78 14.50
N LEU A 232 -34.24 10.97 14.76
CA LEU A 232 -33.26 11.24 13.72
C LEU A 232 -33.12 10.06 12.74
N MET A 233 -33.02 8.84 13.24
CA MET A 233 -32.95 7.63 12.42
C MET A 233 -34.21 7.43 11.59
N PHE A 234 -35.39 7.68 12.16
CA PHE A 234 -36.64 7.61 11.42
C PHE A 234 -36.67 8.63 10.27
N SER A 235 -36.38 9.90 10.55
CA SER A 235 -36.37 10.96 9.55
C SER A 235 -35.40 10.68 8.40
N LEU A 236 -34.21 10.16 8.72
CA LEU A 236 -33.18 9.88 7.71
C LEU A 236 -33.47 8.59 6.93
N ASN A 237 -34.11 7.59 7.54
CA ASN A 237 -34.64 6.44 6.81
C ASN A 237 -35.73 6.86 5.81
N VAL A 238 -36.65 7.76 6.21
CA VAL A 238 -37.66 8.30 5.29
C VAL A 238 -36.97 9.04 4.14
N LEU A 239 -35.99 9.89 4.43
CA LEU A 239 -35.27 10.66 3.42
C LEU A 239 -34.52 9.76 2.43
N ILE A 240 -33.80 8.73 2.90
CA ILE A 240 -33.06 7.85 1.99
C ILE A 240 -34.01 6.97 1.17
N VAL A 241 -35.17 6.57 1.70
CA VAL A 241 -36.19 5.87 0.89
C VAL A 241 -36.69 6.77 -0.23
N LEU A 242 -37.01 8.03 0.07
CA LEU A 242 -37.42 9.00 -0.95
C LEU A 242 -36.32 9.19 -1.99
N TYR A 243 -35.07 9.34 -1.55
CA TYR A 243 -33.92 9.44 -2.45
C TYR A 243 -33.80 8.21 -3.37
N LEU A 244 -33.86 6.99 -2.81
CA LEU A 244 -33.75 5.75 -3.58
C LEU A 244 -34.87 5.60 -4.61
N ILE A 245 -36.10 6.01 -4.28
CA ILE A 245 -37.22 6.02 -5.24
C ILE A 245 -36.92 7.01 -6.37
N THR A 246 -36.55 8.25 -6.05
CA THR A 246 -36.22 9.25 -7.08
C THR A 246 -35.03 8.83 -7.94
N ASP A 247 -34.04 8.17 -7.33
CA ASP A 247 -32.83 7.70 -7.99
C ASP A 247 -33.13 6.51 -8.93
N MET A 248 -34.05 5.63 -8.56
CA MET A 248 -34.55 4.56 -9.43
C MET A 248 -35.40 5.08 -10.58
N MET A 249 -36.23 6.11 -10.36
CA MET A 249 -36.99 6.74 -11.45
C MET A 249 -36.04 7.41 -12.45
N TYR A 250 -35.03 8.12 -11.94
CA TYR A 250 -34.00 8.77 -12.76
C TYR A 250 -33.14 7.77 -13.55
N LEU A 251 -32.93 6.58 -13.01
CA LEU A 251 -32.21 5.50 -13.70
C LEU A 251 -32.82 5.14 -15.06
N SER A 252 -34.14 5.23 -15.20
CA SER A 252 -34.83 4.99 -16.48
C SER A 252 -34.59 6.09 -17.52
N GLU A 253 -34.14 7.28 -17.11
CA GLU A 253 -33.87 8.41 -18.01
C GLU A 253 -32.41 8.44 -18.49
N LEU A 254 -31.50 7.73 -17.81
CA LEU A 254 -30.06 7.71 -18.11
C LEU A 254 -29.73 7.21 -19.52
N HIS A 255 -30.53 6.30 -20.08
CA HIS A 255 -30.30 5.75 -21.42
C HIS A 255 -30.48 6.80 -22.54
N ASN A 256 -31.13 7.93 -22.25
CA ASN A 256 -31.41 8.99 -23.22
C ASN A 256 -30.48 10.21 -23.07
N MET A 257 -29.51 10.18 -22.14
CA MET A 257 -28.65 11.33 -21.83
C MET A 257 -27.37 11.34 -22.68
N ASN A 258 -26.92 12.53 -23.05
CA ASN A 258 -25.64 12.70 -23.74
C ASN A 258 -24.45 12.44 -22.78
N GLY A 259 -23.32 11.99 -23.33
CA GLY A 259 -22.16 11.58 -22.52
C GLY A 259 -21.59 12.62 -21.55
N THR A 260 -21.68 13.90 -21.89
CA THR A 260 -21.23 15.01 -21.03
C THR A 260 -22.15 15.23 -19.83
N GLU A 261 -23.47 15.05 -20.02
CA GLU A 261 -24.47 15.13 -18.95
C GLU A 261 -24.36 13.92 -18.03
N LEU A 262 -24.19 12.73 -18.60
CA LEU A 262 -24.00 11.49 -17.86
C LEU A 262 -22.71 11.52 -17.03
N SER A 263 -21.61 12.02 -17.58
CA SER A 263 -20.35 12.21 -16.86
C SER A 263 -20.48 13.16 -15.66
N LYS A 264 -21.07 14.36 -15.87
CA LYS A 264 -21.30 15.33 -14.78
C LYS A 264 -22.20 14.74 -13.68
N GLN A 265 -23.25 14.02 -14.07
CA GLN A 265 -24.18 13.42 -13.14
C GLN A 265 -23.53 12.30 -12.31
N VAL A 266 -22.74 11.42 -12.95
CA VAL A 266 -22.02 10.36 -12.24
C VAL A 266 -21.00 10.98 -11.28
N HIS A 267 -20.23 11.98 -11.69
CA HIS A 267 -19.24 12.61 -10.81
C HIS A 267 -19.86 13.33 -9.62
N ASN A 268 -20.88 14.17 -9.84
CA ASN A 268 -21.54 14.88 -8.75
C ASN A 268 -22.32 13.93 -7.84
N GLY A 269 -23.02 12.96 -8.43
CA GLY A 269 -23.75 11.92 -7.72
C GLY A 269 -22.81 11.09 -6.83
N VAL A 270 -21.77 10.49 -7.40
CA VAL A 270 -20.82 9.66 -6.65
C VAL A 270 -20.13 10.45 -5.53
N ASN A 271 -19.74 11.71 -5.75
CA ASN A 271 -19.13 12.54 -4.71
C ASN A 271 -20.09 12.82 -3.54
N ALA A 272 -21.34 13.20 -3.84
CA ALA A 272 -22.35 13.41 -2.81
C ALA A 272 -22.65 12.12 -2.03
N LEU A 273 -22.65 10.98 -2.73
CA LEU A 273 -22.87 9.66 -2.15
C LEU A 273 -21.70 9.22 -1.25
N ILE A 274 -20.45 9.50 -1.64
CA ILE A 274 -19.28 9.25 -0.79
C ILE A 274 -19.44 9.97 0.54
N VAL A 275 -19.75 11.26 0.48
CA VAL A 275 -19.90 12.12 1.67
C VAL A 275 -21.07 11.64 2.54
N SER A 276 -22.21 11.30 1.94
CA SER A 276 -23.40 10.88 2.67
C SER A 276 -23.18 9.57 3.43
N ILE A 277 -22.46 8.60 2.85
CA ILE A 277 -22.18 7.33 3.53
C ILE A 277 -21.18 7.50 4.67
N ILE A 278 -20.20 8.41 4.54
CA ILE A 278 -19.32 8.78 5.65
C ILE A 278 -20.15 9.33 6.82
N PHE A 279 -21.07 10.26 6.55
CA PHE A 279 -21.98 10.78 7.57
C PHE A 279 -22.88 9.68 8.16
N ALA A 280 -23.39 8.76 7.35
CA ALA A 280 -24.18 7.64 7.83
C ALA A 280 -23.41 6.80 8.86
N ILE A 281 -22.14 6.46 8.56
CA ILE A 281 -21.28 5.72 9.48
C ILE A 281 -21.01 6.55 10.74
N LEU A 282 -20.66 7.83 10.62
CA LEU A 282 -20.37 8.70 11.77
C LEU A 282 -21.56 8.82 12.73
N ILE A 283 -22.78 8.98 12.20
CA ILE A 283 -24.01 9.06 12.99
C ILE A 283 -24.26 7.73 13.72
N LEU A 284 -24.07 6.59 13.06
CA LEU A 284 -24.17 5.28 13.70
C LEU A 284 -23.13 5.10 14.80
N LEU A 285 -21.88 5.51 14.57
CA LEU A 285 -20.83 5.46 15.57
C LEU A 285 -21.13 6.34 16.78
N TYR A 286 -21.74 7.52 16.57
CA TYR A 286 -22.15 8.42 17.63
C TYR A 286 -23.16 7.76 18.57
N PHE A 287 -24.27 7.21 18.05
CA PHE A 287 -25.30 6.59 18.90
C PHE A 287 -24.84 5.27 19.52
N PHE A 288 -24.06 4.46 18.80
CA PHE A 288 -23.62 3.15 19.27
C PHE A 288 -22.20 3.15 19.87
N ARG A 289 -21.74 4.28 20.42
CA ARG A 289 -20.40 4.41 21.05
C ARG A 289 -20.26 3.77 22.43
N GLY A 290 -21.35 3.64 23.19
CA GLY A 290 -21.26 3.33 24.62
C GLY A 290 -22.56 2.82 25.23
N ASP A 291 -22.95 3.35 26.40
CA ASP A 291 -24.00 2.83 27.28
C ASP A 291 -25.37 2.64 26.60
N LEU A 292 -25.67 3.39 25.55
CA LEU A 292 -26.88 3.23 24.73
C LEU A 292 -27.02 1.80 24.16
N ASN A 293 -25.92 1.10 23.90
CA ASN A 293 -25.92 -0.30 23.45
C ASN A 293 -26.50 -1.27 24.50
N PHE A 294 -26.43 -0.91 25.79
CA PHE A 294 -26.90 -1.70 26.93
C PHE A 294 -28.23 -1.21 27.50
N PHE A 295 -28.79 -0.13 26.94
CA PHE A 295 -30.05 0.42 27.40
C PHE A 295 -31.23 -0.49 27.00
N LYS A 296 -32.07 -0.86 27.98
CA LYS A 296 -33.15 -1.85 27.81
C LYS A 296 -34.15 -1.51 26.69
N GLN A 297 -34.37 -0.23 26.38
CA GLN A 297 -35.33 0.23 25.37
C GLN A 297 -34.67 0.64 24.03
N ASN A 298 -33.44 0.20 23.76
CA ASN A 298 -32.73 0.55 22.52
C ASN A 298 -33.15 -0.26 21.28
N LYS A 299 -34.08 -1.21 21.42
CA LYS A 299 -34.48 -2.13 20.34
C LYS A 299 -34.99 -1.40 19.10
N SER A 300 -35.84 -0.38 19.27
CA SER A 300 -36.37 0.42 18.15
C SER A 300 -35.27 1.17 17.42
N LEU A 301 -34.32 1.75 18.17
CA LEU A 301 -33.17 2.45 17.59
C LEU A 301 -32.27 1.49 16.80
N LYS A 302 -31.98 0.30 17.34
CA LYS A 302 -31.21 -0.73 16.64
C LYS A 302 -31.90 -1.17 15.35
N ASN A 303 -33.20 -1.40 15.37
CA ASN A 303 -33.96 -1.79 14.18
C ASN A 303 -33.92 -0.70 13.11
N LEU A 304 -34.14 0.57 13.48
CA LEU A 304 -34.04 1.70 12.56
C LEU A 304 -32.63 1.86 11.98
N ALA A 305 -31.59 1.62 12.80
CA ALA A 305 -30.21 1.62 12.34
C ALA A 305 -29.93 0.47 11.35
N PHE A 306 -30.48 -0.72 11.57
CA PHE A 306 -30.34 -1.84 10.62
C PHE A 306 -31.05 -1.56 9.31
N VAL A 307 -32.25 -1.00 9.35
CA VAL A 307 -32.96 -0.56 8.14
C VAL A 307 -32.14 0.50 7.41
N TRP A 308 -31.56 1.46 8.12
CA TRP A 308 -30.71 2.48 7.53
C TRP A 308 -29.49 1.87 6.82
N ILE A 309 -28.75 0.98 7.50
CA ILE A 309 -27.58 0.32 6.92
C ILE A 309 -27.99 -0.44 5.66
N PHE A 310 -29.11 -1.18 5.71
CA PHE A 310 -29.63 -1.89 4.54
C PHE A 310 -29.96 -0.94 3.39
N LEU A 311 -30.61 0.20 3.64
CA LEU A 311 -30.89 1.21 2.61
C LEU A 311 -29.61 1.82 2.03
N ASN A 312 -28.56 2.02 2.83
CA ASN A 312 -27.25 2.48 2.33
C ASN A 312 -26.51 1.42 1.51
N ILE A 313 -26.70 0.13 1.83
CA ILE A 313 -26.19 -0.94 0.97
C ILE A 313 -26.89 -0.90 -0.39
N ASN A 314 -28.22 -0.73 -0.43
CA ASN A 314 -28.94 -0.57 -1.69
C ASN A 314 -28.47 0.65 -2.48
N LEU A 315 -28.20 1.76 -1.78
CA LEU A 315 -27.61 2.96 -2.38
C LEU A 315 -26.27 2.68 -3.07
N VAL A 316 -25.37 1.95 -2.38
CA VAL A 316 -24.08 1.52 -2.95
C VAL A 316 -24.28 0.64 -4.19
N VAL A 317 -25.25 -0.28 -4.16
CA VAL A 317 -25.57 -1.16 -5.31
C VAL A 317 -26.08 -0.35 -6.50
N LEU A 318 -27.04 0.56 -6.32
CA LEU A 318 -27.54 1.41 -7.41
C LEU A 318 -26.44 2.28 -8.01
N THR A 319 -25.53 2.77 -7.17
CA THR A 319 -24.37 3.55 -7.61
C THR A 319 -23.39 2.71 -8.42
N ALA A 320 -23.17 1.45 -8.01
CA ALA A 320 -22.36 0.51 -8.77
C ALA A 320 -22.97 0.24 -10.14
N ILE A 321 -24.28 0.02 -10.23
CA ILE A 321 -25.01 -0.17 -11.50
C ILE A 321 -24.79 1.03 -12.42
N LYS A 322 -24.99 2.27 -11.94
CA LYS A 322 -24.74 3.49 -12.73
C LYS A 322 -23.29 3.60 -13.21
N ASN A 323 -22.33 3.23 -12.37
CA ASN A 323 -20.93 3.25 -12.76
C ASN A 323 -20.62 2.17 -13.82
N PHE A 324 -21.27 1.01 -13.77
CA PHE A 324 -21.14 -0.02 -14.80
C PHE A 324 -21.73 0.41 -16.14
N GLU A 325 -22.92 1.03 -16.15
CA GLU A 325 -23.49 1.63 -17.36
C GLU A 325 -22.52 2.67 -17.96
N TYR A 326 -21.92 3.50 -17.10
CA TYR A 326 -20.92 4.49 -17.55
C TYR A 326 -19.65 3.84 -18.13
N ILE A 327 -19.21 2.71 -17.57
CA ILE A 327 -18.07 1.93 -18.09
C ILE A 327 -18.43 1.27 -19.43
N GLN A 328 -19.66 0.80 -19.60
CA GLN A 328 -20.09 0.17 -20.85
C GLN A 328 -20.11 1.17 -22.00
N SER A 329 -20.65 2.38 -21.79
CA SER A 329 -20.71 3.40 -22.84
C SER A 329 -19.35 4.03 -23.16
N PHE A 330 -18.49 4.27 -22.16
CA PHE A 330 -17.25 5.06 -22.33
C PHE A 330 -15.95 4.33 -21.98
N GLY A 331 -16.01 3.01 -21.73
CA GLY A 331 -14.87 2.18 -21.32
C GLY A 331 -14.43 2.34 -19.85
N PHE A 332 -13.40 1.60 -19.44
CA PHE A 332 -12.73 1.79 -18.17
C PHE A 332 -11.81 3.02 -18.16
N THR A 333 -11.74 3.65 -16.99
CA THR A 333 -10.70 4.61 -16.63
C THR A 333 -10.24 4.34 -15.19
N TYR A 334 -9.07 4.84 -14.80
CA TYR A 334 -8.60 4.75 -13.41
C TYR A 334 -9.61 5.33 -12.42
N LYS A 335 -10.27 6.45 -12.78
CA LYS A 335 -11.30 7.06 -11.94
C LYS A 335 -12.49 6.12 -11.74
N ARG A 336 -13.00 5.50 -12.81
CA ARG A 336 -14.16 4.58 -12.75
C ARG A 336 -13.83 3.30 -11.95
N ILE A 337 -12.61 2.77 -12.09
CA ILE A 337 -12.12 1.64 -11.28
C ILE A 337 -11.97 2.04 -9.81
N GLY A 338 -11.42 3.23 -9.54
CA GLY A 338 -11.32 3.78 -8.19
C GLY A 338 -12.69 3.89 -7.49
N VAL A 339 -13.74 4.28 -8.22
CA VAL A 339 -15.11 4.26 -7.71
C VAL A 339 -15.56 2.85 -7.34
N LEU A 340 -15.31 1.83 -8.17
CA LEU A 340 -15.66 0.43 -7.84
C LEU A 340 -14.94 -0.06 -6.58
N VAL A 341 -13.63 0.22 -6.45
CA VAL A 341 -12.85 -0.14 -5.24
C VAL A 341 -13.38 0.59 -4.01
N TYR A 342 -13.73 1.87 -4.14
CA TYR A 342 -14.35 2.66 -3.08
C TYR A 342 -15.70 2.06 -2.64
N LEU A 343 -16.58 1.72 -3.59
CA LEU A 343 -17.90 1.14 -3.31
C LEU A 343 -17.75 -0.23 -2.61
N LEU A 344 -16.76 -1.04 -3.02
CA LEU A 344 -16.44 -2.30 -2.34
C LEU A 344 -16.00 -2.08 -0.89
N LEU A 345 -15.05 -1.15 -0.64
CA LEU A 345 -14.60 -0.81 0.71
C LEU A 345 -15.75 -0.28 1.58
N THR A 346 -16.64 0.51 0.97
CA THR A 346 -17.79 1.10 1.65
C THR A 346 -18.84 0.06 2.00
N LEU A 347 -19.14 -0.87 1.08
CA LEU A 347 -20.01 -2.02 1.33
C LEU A 347 -19.49 -2.84 2.52
N ILE A 348 -18.20 -3.14 2.53
CA ILE A 348 -17.55 -3.86 3.63
C ILE A 348 -17.63 -3.05 4.92
N GLY A 349 -17.39 -1.74 4.88
CA GLY A 349 -17.51 -0.84 6.04
C GLY A 349 -18.92 -0.80 6.63
N LEU A 350 -19.95 -0.82 5.78
CA LEU A 350 -21.35 -0.93 6.21
C LEU A 350 -21.63 -2.30 6.84
N ILE A 351 -21.13 -3.39 6.27
CA ILE A 351 -21.25 -4.75 6.83
C ILE A 351 -20.54 -4.85 8.18
N THR A 352 -19.32 -4.32 8.33
CA THR A 352 -18.61 -4.34 9.61
C THR A 352 -19.30 -3.45 10.65
N THR A 353 -19.89 -2.34 10.23
CA THR A 353 -20.73 -1.49 11.10
C THR A 353 -21.99 -2.22 11.55
N PHE A 354 -22.64 -2.97 10.66
CA PHE A 354 -23.77 -3.84 11.02
C PHE A 354 -23.37 -4.86 12.09
N ILE A 355 -22.26 -5.58 11.88
CA ILE A 355 -21.70 -6.55 12.84
C ILE A 355 -21.39 -5.87 14.18
N LYS A 356 -20.84 -4.64 14.13
CA LYS A 356 -20.54 -3.87 15.34
C LYS A 356 -21.80 -3.59 16.16
N VAL A 357 -22.88 -3.14 15.52
CA VAL A 357 -24.14 -2.82 16.20
C VAL A 357 -24.83 -4.08 16.73
N GLN A 358 -24.84 -5.15 15.93
CA GLN A 358 -25.45 -6.44 16.29
C GLN A 358 -24.74 -7.09 17.48
N ASN A 359 -23.41 -7.22 17.41
CA ASN A 359 -22.61 -7.96 18.38
C ASN A 359 -21.95 -7.05 19.44
N ILE A 360 -22.43 -5.80 19.57
CA ILE A 360 -22.00 -4.82 20.58
C ILE A 360 -20.46 -4.67 20.61
N LYS A 361 -19.86 -4.57 19.41
CA LYS A 361 -18.42 -4.35 19.26
C LYS A 361 -18.06 -2.88 19.47
N ASN A 362 -16.83 -2.65 19.90
CA ASN A 362 -16.29 -1.31 20.12
C ASN A 362 -15.78 -0.68 18.81
N LEU A 363 -15.28 0.55 18.88
CA LEU A 363 -14.75 1.26 17.72
C LEU A 363 -13.46 0.60 17.18
N TRP A 364 -12.62 0.07 18.07
CA TRP A 364 -11.36 -0.60 17.72
C TRP A 364 -11.57 -1.81 16.82
N PHE A 365 -12.63 -2.58 17.04
CA PHE A 365 -13.02 -3.67 16.13
C PHE A 365 -13.14 -3.21 14.66
N LEU A 366 -13.76 -2.04 14.41
CA LEU A 366 -13.90 -1.52 13.06
C LEU A 366 -12.56 -1.13 12.45
N PHE A 367 -11.74 -0.37 13.19
CA PHE A 367 -10.42 0.01 12.71
C PHE A 367 -9.58 -1.22 12.35
N ARG A 368 -9.57 -2.23 13.22
CA ARG A 368 -8.85 -3.50 13.01
C ARG A 368 -9.28 -4.24 11.77
N LYS A 369 -10.59 -4.48 11.63
CA LYS A 369 -11.12 -5.27 10.51
C LYS A 369 -11.07 -4.50 9.20
N ASN A 370 -11.43 -3.22 9.21
CA ASN A 370 -11.42 -2.42 7.99
C ASN A 370 -9.99 -2.13 7.51
N SER A 371 -9.01 -1.87 8.39
CA SER A 371 -7.61 -1.69 7.96
C SER A 371 -7.03 -2.97 7.38
N GLN A 372 -7.34 -4.13 7.98
CA GLN A 372 -6.90 -5.43 7.47
C GLN A 372 -7.49 -5.70 6.08
N ILE A 373 -8.79 -5.47 5.89
CA ILE A 373 -9.45 -5.69 4.60
C ILE A 373 -8.96 -4.70 3.54
N ALA A 374 -8.77 -3.42 3.90
CA ALA A 374 -8.21 -2.43 3.00
C ALA A 374 -6.81 -2.82 2.52
N PHE A 375 -5.96 -3.33 3.42
CA PHE A 375 -4.63 -3.83 3.06
C PHE A 375 -4.71 -5.02 2.10
N ILE A 376 -5.61 -5.98 2.33
CA ILE A 376 -5.81 -7.13 1.41
C ILE A 376 -6.29 -6.66 0.03
N ILE A 377 -7.28 -5.77 -0.02
CA ILE A 377 -7.80 -5.22 -1.29
C ILE A 377 -6.70 -4.46 -2.03
N LEU A 378 -5.84 -3.72 -1.33
CA LEU A 378 -4.72 -3.02 -1.93
C LEU A 378 -3.72 -3.99 -2.60
N ILE A 379 -3.39 -5.10 -1.93
CA ILE A 379 -2.50 -6.15 -2.49
C ILE A 379 -3.11 -6.79 -3.73
N ILE A 380 -4.41 -7.11 -3.68
CA ILE A 380 -5.12 -7.67 -4.84
C ILE A 380 -5.14 -6.66 -5.98
N ALA A 381 -5.46 -5.39 -5.70
CA ALA A 381 -5.52 -4.33 -6.70
C ALA A 381 -4.16 -4.05 -7.33
N SER A 382 -3.05 -4.06 -6.58
CA SER A 382 -1.71 -3.91 -7.18
C SER A 382 -1.27 -5.12 -7.98
N SER A 383 -1.88 -6.30 -7.78
CA SER A 383 -1.53 -7.50 -8.53
C SER A 383 -2.09 -7.54 -9.95
N ILE A 384 -2.90 -6.55 -10.32
CA ILE A 384 -3.54 -6.45 -11.63
C ILE A 384 -2.82 -5.37 -12.45
N ASN A 385 -2.46 -5.68 -13.70
CA ASN A 385 -2.01 -4.68 -14.66
C ASN A 385 -3.21 -3.87 -15.15
N TRP A 386 -3.51 -2.77 -14.45
CA TRP A 386 -4.66 -1.93 -14.77
C TRP A 386 -4.56 -1.28 -16.14
N ASP A 387 -3.39 -0.80 -16.56
CA ASP A 387 -3.24 -0.14 -17.87
C ASP A 387 -3.53 -1.10 -19.03
N ASN A 388 -2.99 -2.32 -18.95
CA ASN A 388 -3.28 -3.38 -19.90
C ASN A 388 -4.76 -3.78 -19.86
N THR A 389 -5.33 -3.98 -18.66
CA THR A 389 -6.74 -4.37 -18.49
C THR A 389 -7.70 -3.31 -19.04
N ILE A 390 -7.43 -2.03 -18.75
CA ILE A 390 -8.20 -0.88 -19.25
C ILE A 390 -8.13 -0.87 -20.78
N THR A 391 -6.93 -0.98 -21.35
CA THR A 391 -6.71 -0.88 -22.79
C THR A 391 -7.38 -2.03 -23.54
N ASN A 392 -7.18 -3.27 -23.06
CA ASN A 392 -7.79 -4.46 -23.65
C ASN A 392 -9.33 -4.42 -23.57
N TYR A 393 -9.90 -3.95 -22.46
CA TYR A 393 -11.35 -3.81 -22.37
C TYR A 393 -11.88 -2.72 -23.30
N ASN A 394 -11.27 -1.53 -23.29
CA ASN A 394 -11.76 -0.38 -24.05
C ASN A 394 -11.72 -0.59 -25.56
N ILE A 395 -10.73 -1.34 -26.05
CA ILE A 395 -10.59 -1.67 -27.47
C ILE A 395 -11.65 -2.70 -27.92
N ASN A 396 -12.01 -3.65 -27.05
CA ASN A 396 -12.86 -4.78 -27.44
C ASN A 396 -14.34 -4.57 -27.13
N TYR A 397 -14.68 -3.76 -26.11
CA TYR A 397 -16.04 -3.71 -25.57
C TYR A 397 -16.63 -2.31 -25.42
N ALA A 398 -15.84 -1.24 -25.44
CA ALA A 398 -16.40 0.11 -25.31
C ALA A 398 -17.09 0.52 -26.60
N GLU A 399 -18.29 1.12 -26.48
CA GLU A 399 -19.03 1.65 -27.64
C GLU A 399 -18.26 2.78 -28.34
N GLN A 400 -17.61 3.63 -27.54
CA GLN A 400 -16.73 4.69 -28.02
C GLN A 400 -15.35 4.58 -27.34
N THR A 401 -14.35 4.11 -28.09
CA THR A 401 -12.97 4.03 -27.61
C THR A 401 -12.29 5.40 -27.62
N ASP A 402 -11.93 5.90 -26.44
CA ASP A 402 -11.10 7.10 -26.27
C ASP A 402 -9.61 6.73 -26.38
N VAL A 403 -9.07 6.81 -27.60
CA VAL A 403 -7.67 6.46 -27.90
C VAL A 403 -6.70 7.43 -27.22
N ASP A 404 -7.06 8.71 -27.09
CA ASP A 404 -6.20 9.73 -26.49
C ASP A 404 -6.03 9.47 -24.98
N TYR A 405 -7.09 9.01 -24.31
CA TYR A 405 -6.99 8.51 -22.95
C TYR A 405 -6.07 7.28 -22.86
N LEU A 406 -6.19 6.30 -23.75
CA LEU A 406 -5.32 5.12 -23.76
C LEU A 406 -3.85 5.47 -24.02
N LEU A 407 -3.58 6.47 -24.86
CA LEU A 407 -2.26 7.04 -25.09
C LEU A 407 -1.67 7.68 -23.82
N SER A 408 -2.51 8.30 -22.98
CA SER A 408 -2.08 8.95 -21.73
C SER A 408 -1.71 7.99 -20.59
N LEU A 409 -2.05 6.70 -20.69
CA LEU A 409 -1.69 5.67 -19.71
C LEU A 409 -0.17 5.41 -19.68
N SER A 410 0.32 4.63 -18.72
CA SER A 410 1.75 4.27 -18.69
C SER A 410 2.15 3.38 -19.88
N ASN A 411 3.44 3.06 -19.99
CA ASN A 411 3.95 2.22 -21.07
C ASN A 411 3.46 0.75 -20.99
N ASN A 412 2.87 0.32 -19.88
CA ASN A 412 2.34 -1.03 -19.67
C ASN A 412 1.27 -1.49 -20.67
N ASN A 413 0.65 -0.58 -21.41
CA ASN A 413 -0.36 -0.91 -22.42
C ASN A 413 0.15 -0.85 -23.87
N ILE A 414 1.39 -0.42 -24.08
CA ILE A 414 1.82 0.08 -25.39
C ILE A 414 1.85 -1.01 -26.46
N PHE A 415 2.20 -2.24 -26.10
CA PHE A 415 2.21 -3.36 -27.04
C PHE A 415 0.81 -3.70 -27.57
N ILE A 416 -0.20 -3.69 -26.70
CA ILE A 416 -1.60 -3.91 -27.08
C ILE A 416 -2.10 -2.75 -27.93
N LEU A 417 -1.78 -1.52 -27.52
CA LEU A 417 -2.19 -0.32 -28.23
C LEU A 417 -1.56 -0.26 -29.64
N LYS A 418 -0.29 -0.65 -29.79
CA LYS A 418 0.41 -0.76 -31.07
C LYS A 418 -0.22 -1.85 -31.97
N GLN A 419 -0.56 -3.00 -31.40
CA GLN A 419 -1.25 -4.06 -32.15
C GLN A 419 -2.61 -3.57 -32.67
N TYR A 420 -3.37 -2.85 -31.84
CA TYR A 420 -4.63 -2.25 -32.23
C TYR A 420 -4.47 -1.21 -33.35
N ALA A 421 -3.48 -0.32 -33.24
CA ALA A 421 -3.17 0.70 -34.24
C ALA A 421 -2.79 0.14 -35.62
N ASN A 422 -2.24 -1.08 -35.65
CA ASN A 422 -1.91 -1.78 -36.89
C ASN A 422 -3.13 -2.44 -37.54
N ASN A 423 -4.06 -2.95 -36.73
CA ASN A 423 -5.20 -3.74 -37.20
C ASN A 423 -6.47 -2.93 -37.45
N SER A 424 -6.56 -1.73 -36.87
CA SER A 424 -7.77 -0.88 -36.89
C SER A 424 -7.56 0.39 -37.69
N LYS A 425 -8.64 0.95 -38.25
CA LYS A 425 -8.64 2.27 -38.89
C LYS A 425 -8.68 3.36 -37.83
N ILE A 426 -7.52 3.76 -37.32
CA ILE A 426 -7.36 4.95 -36.47
C ILE A 426 -6.85 6.15 -37.28
N ASN A 427 -7.02 7.36 -36.74
CA ASN A 427 -6.50 8.57 -37.39
C ASN A 427 -4.95 8.51 -37.50
N PHE A 428 -4.40 9.15 -38.53
CA PHE A 428 -2.96 9.22 -38.77
C PHE A 428 -2.20 9.81 -37.58
N GLU A 429 -2.72 10.89 -36.98
CA GLU A 429 -2.13 11.56 -35.81
C GLU A 429 -2.02 10.60 -34.62
N GLN A 430 -3.12 9.94 -34.26
CA GLN A 430 -3.14 8.93 -33.19
C GLN A 430 -2.19 7.77 -33.47
N LYS A 431 -2.12 7.29 -34.72
CA LYS A 431 -1.17 6.24 -35.09
C LYS A 431 0.27 6.70 -34.93
N PHE A 432 0.58 7.91 -35.37
CA PHE A 432 1.92 8.49 -35.23
C PHE A 432 2.32 8.62 -33.75
N ASP A 433 1.40 9.05 -32.88
CA ASP A 433 1.65 9.17 -31.44
C ASP A 433 1.87 7.81 -30.77
N ILE A 434 1.07 6.80 -31.13
CA ILE A 434 1.24 5.42 -30.64
C ILE A 434 2.61 4.87 -31.07
N ASP A 435 2.97 5.09 -32.32
CA ASP A 435 4.24 4.62 -32.89
C ASP A 435 5.43 5.30 -32.22
N THR A 436 5.33 6.61 -31.97
CA THR A 436 6.35 7.39 -31.26
C THR A 436 6.49 6.92 -29.81
N LYS A 437 5.38 6.75 -29.08
CA LYS A 437 5.40 6.26 -27.70
C LYS A 437 6.00 4.86 -27.62
N HIS A 438 5.64 3.97 -28.54
CA HIS A 438 6.20 2.62 -28.63
C HIS A 438 7.71 2.64 -28.87
N LEU A 439 8.19 3.45 -29.83
CA LEU A 439 9.62 3.58 -30.10
C LEU A 439 10.40 4.15 -28.90
N ASN A 440 9.86 5.17 -28.25
CA ASN A 440 10.47 5.75 -27.05
C ASN A 440 10.57 4.71 -25.92
N TYR A 441 9.52 3.90 -25.71
CA TYR A 441 9.57 2.84 -24.71
C TYR A 441 10.55 1.72 -25.06
N LEU A 442 10.65 1.32 -26.34
CA LEU A 442 11.68 0.36 -26.76
C LEU A 442 13.10 0.89 -26.51
N GLN A 443 13.34 2.19 -26.74
CA GLN A 443 14.63 2.83 -26.44
C GLN A 443 14.91 2.84 -24.93
N GLU A 444 13.91 3.16 -24.11
CA GLU A 444 14.00 3.10 -22.65
C GLU A 444 14.37 1.68 -22.19
N LEU A 445 13.65 0.64 -22.66
CA LEU A 445 13.94 -0.76 -22.33
C LEU A 445 15.34 -1.22 -22.77
N GLN A 446 15.88 -0.67 -23.86
CA GLN A 446 17.24 -0.97 -24.31
C GLN A 446 18.30 -0.28 -23.47
N GLN A 447 17.99 0.89 -22.90
CA GLN A 447 18.89 1.67 -22.05
C GLN A 447 18.88 1.21 -20.59
N ASN A 448 17.81 0.52 -20.14
CA ASN A 448 17.72 0.01 -18.78
C ASN A 448 18.94 -0.84 -18.42
N SER A 449 19.51 -0.52 -17.26
CA SER A 449 20.50 -1.39 -16.62
C SER A 449 19.84 -2.70 -16.17
N TRP A 450 20.65 -3.67 -15.72
CA TRP A 450 20.08 -4.90 -15.17
C TRP A 450 19.24 -4.65 -13.90
N GLN A 451 19.52 -3.57 -13.16
CA GLN A 451 18.79 -3.17 -11.94
C GLN A 451 17.40 -2.61 -12.26
N GLU A 452 17.27 -1.90 -13.36
CA GLU A 452 16.04 -1.23 -13.82
C GLU A 452 15.16 -2.15 -14.68
N MET A 453 15.57 -3.42 -14.84
CA MET A 453 14.79 -4.36 -15.64
C MET A 453 13.38 -4.53 -15.09
N VAL A 454 12.42 -4.42 -15.97
CA VAL A 454 11.04 -4.85 -15.82
C VAL A 454 10.80 -6.06 -16.72
N TYR A 455 9.66 -6.72 -16.57
CA TYR A 455 9.32 -7.91 -17.34
C TYR A 455 9.39 -7.68 -18.86
N ASP A 456 9.00 -6.50 -19.34
CA ASP A 456 9.02 -6.15 -20.76
C ASP A 456 10.44 -6.15 -21.36
N ASN A 457 11.49 -5.90 -20.56
CA ASN A 457 12.87 -6.01 -21.04
C ASN A 457 13.24 -7.45 -21.47
N LEU A 458 12.56 -8.46 -20.92
CA LEU A 458 12.76 -9.87 -21.28
C LEU A 458 12.04 -10.22 -22.59
N ILE A 459 10.89 -9.59 -22.85
CA ILE A 459 10.11 -9.81 -24.08
C ILE A 459 10.81 -9.20 -25.30
N VAL A 460 11.38 -8.00 -25.13
CA VAL A 460 11.95 -7.22 -26.25
C VAL A 460 13.38 -7.66 -26.65
N LYS A 461 14.06 -8.41 -25.78
CA LYS A 461 15.42 -8.94 -26.06
C LYS A 461 15.42 -10.24 -26.89
N GLU A 462 14.26 -10.88 -27.06
CA GLU A 462 14.01 -11.97 -28.02
C GLU A 462 13.47 -11.42 -29.33
#